data_AF-A0A3M7RDW6-F1
#
_entry.id   AF-A0A3M7RDW6-F1
#
_cell.length_a   1.000
_cell.length_b   1.000
_cell.length_c   1.000
_cell.angle_alpha   90.00
_cell.angle_beta   90.00
_cell.angle_gamma   90.00
#
_symmetry.space_group_name_H-M   'P 1'
#
loop_
_entity.id
_entity.type
_entity.pdbx_description
1 polymer ?
#
loop_
_entity_poly.entity_id
_entity_poly.type
_entity_poly.pdbx_seq_one_letter_code
_entity_poly.pdbx_strand_id
1 'polypeptide(L)'
;MNKDQIKIKHDESDAKRAKIEENVVVYGDDSVFIHDPTETNISIDSIVDSLKIEQFFKLVDKKLEPNYFLCIKINNDKIIEACAKAQKEILVKNPDLAKANVKTDTLHVTLLAFYLRDEEEIQLFNTKLEENRSLFQVVNNFELTFQGISTFRDQVVYVDLIKDDHFKNLITFQKNLVKVAQLMNIPLFEKKFTPHLTLMKLSKAKILLKKGIKKINKELYEHIEDSHFGIEPVLNIHMCSIREKESDSLFYKTYWKFELNKI
;
A
#
# COMPACT_ATOMS: atom_id res chain seq x y z
N MET A 1 22.06 -33.08 -58.49
CA MET A 1 23.41 -33.23 -57.91
C MET A 1 23.94 -31.83 -57.62
N ASN A 2 23.66 -31.33 -56.41
CA ASN A 2 24.50 -31.32 -55.20
C ASN A 2 25.33 -30.01 -55.16
N LYS A 3 24.96 -29.03 -54.32
CA LYS A 3 25.32 -28.90 -52.88
C LYS A 3 26.86 -28.82 -52.78
N ASP A 4 27.46 -27.69 -52.42
CA ASP A 4 27.51 -27.21 -51.04
C ASP A 4 27.85 -25.71 -50.94
N GLN A 5 27.01 -24.96 -50.24
CA GLN A 5 27.47 -23.84 -49.42
C GLN A 5 27.13 -24.20 -47.97
N ILE A 6 28.19 -24.42 -47.19
CA ILE A 6 28.11 -24.77 -45.78
C ILE A 6 27.69 -23.54 -44.98
N LYS A 7 26.75 -23.81 -44.07
CA LYS A 7 26.07 -22.91 -43.15
C LYS A 7 26.68 -23.11 -41.74
N ILE A 8 26.38 -22.18 -40.83
CA ILE A 8 26.43 -22.23 -39.35
C ILE A 8 27.83 -22.16 -38.69
N LYS A 9 28.15 -21.35 -37.67
CA LYS A 9 27.38 -20.68 -36.60
C LYS A 9 28.01 -19.33 -36.22
N HIS A 10 27.20 -18.28 -36.12
CA HIS A 10 27.49 -17.12 -35.27
C HIS A 10 26.38 -17.04 -34.22
N ASP A 11 26.79 -16.92 -32.96
CA ASP A 11 26.00 -16.93 -31.74
C ASP A 11 24.74 -16.02 -31.79
N GLU A 12 23.57 -16.63 -31.65
CA GLU A 12 22.29 -15.94 -31.43
C GLU A 12 22.04 -15.72 -29.92
N SER A 13 22.96 -15.08 -29.21
CA SER A 13 22.74 -14.71 -27.79
C SER A 13 22.62 -13.20 -27.54
N ASP A 14 22.99 -12.34 -28.48
CA ASP A 14 23.04 -10.89 -28.24
C ASP A 14 21.90 -10.06 -28.86
N ALA A 15 21.01 -10.66 -29.65
CA ALA A 15 19.91 -9.94 -30.34
C ALA A 15 18.58 -9.88 -29.56
N LYS A 16 18.51 -10.41 -28.32
CA LYS A 16 17.27 -10.42 -27.51
C LYS A 16 17.17 -9.32 -26.44
N ARG A 17 18.06 -8.31 -26.49
CA ARG A 17 18.11 -7.23 -25.49
C ARG A 17 17.52 -5.89 -25.91
N ALA A 18 16.94 -5.79 -27.12
CA ALA A 18 16.30 -4.58 -27.61
C ALA A 18 14.93 -4.90 -28.21
N LYS A 19 13.88 -4.86 -27.38
CA LYS A 19 12.46 -4.60 -27.72
C LYS A 19 11.56 -4.97 -26.54
N ILE A 20 11.46 -4.09 -25.55
CA ILE A 20 10.24 -3.86 -24.77
C ILE A 20 10.23 -2.36 -24.43
N GLU A 21 10.03 -1.53 -25.45
CA GLU A 21 9.39 -0.23 -25.30
C GLU A 21 7.94 -0.44 -25.72
N GLU A 22 6.98 -0.21 -24.82
CA GLU A 22 5.71 0.45 -25.09
C GLU A 22 4.81 0.44 -23.84
N ASN A 23 4.23 1.62 -23.58
CA ASN A 23 3.24 1.98 -22.55
C ASN A 23 3.77 2.43 -21.17
N VAL A 24 4.49 3.55 -21.17
CA VAL A 24 4.60 4.44 -20.01
C VAL A 24 3.56 5.53 -20.15
N VAL A 25 2.62 5.61 -19.20
CA VAL A 25 1.74 6.78 -19.03
C VAL A 25 2.46 7.72 -18.07
N VAL A 26 3.04 8.78 -18.62
CA VAL A 26 3.57 9.93 -17.86
C VAL A 26 2.38 10.82 -17.52
N TYR A 27 2.11 11.03 -16.23
CA TYR A 27 1.24 12.14 -15.81
C TYR A 27 2.11 13.36 -15.58
N GLY A 28 1.79 14.42 -16.31
CA GLY A 28 2.55 15.65 -16.43
C GLY A 28 2.73 16.42 -15.12
N ASP A 29 3.84 17.12 -15.15
CA ASP A 29 4.39 18.06 -14.19
C ASP A 29 3.61 19.38 -14.25
N ASP A 30 3.16 19.88 -13.09
CA ASP A 30 2.66 21.25 -12.90
C ASP A 30 3.08 21.70 -11.48
N SER A 31 4.39 21.87 -11.27
CA SER A 31 4.92 22.53 -10.07
C SER A 31 4.99 24.05 -10.28
N VAL A 32 4.22 24.80 -9.49
CA VAL A 32 4.37 26.25 -9.33
C VAL A 32 5.53 26.52 -8.38
N PHE A 33 6.58 27.19 -8.86
CA PHE A 33 7.75 27.57 -8.07
C PHE A 33 7.54 28.93 -7.38
N ILE A 34 7.72 28.98 -6.05
CA ILE A 34 8.03 30.23 -5.34
C ILE A 34 9.46 30.07 -4.81
N HIS A 35 10.33 30.98 -5.24
CA HIS A 35 11.77 30.97 -4.98
C HIS A 35 12.07 31.86 -3.77
N ASP A 36 12.83 31.35 -2.80
CA ASP A 36 13.59 32.16 -1.83
C ASP A 36 15.02 31.62 -1.76
N PRO A 37 16.07 32.41 -2.07
CA PRO A 37 17.43 31.94 -2.13
C PRO A 37 18.16 32.29 -0.84
N THR A 38 18.55 31.28 -0.05
CA THR A 38 19.85 31.17 0.64
C THR A 38 19.77 30.04 1.67
N GLU A 39 20.24 28.86 1.28
CA GLU A 39 20.99 27.94 2.14
C GLU A 39 21.38 26.73 1.29
N THR A 40 22.67 26.40 1.28
CA THR A 40 23.20 25.21 0.62
C THR A 40 22.73 23.96 1.36
N ASN A 41 21.49 23.55 1.12
CA ASN A 41 20.99 22.22 1.42
C ASN A 41 21.07 21.40 0.14
N ILE A 42 21.85 20.33 0.15
CA ILE A 42 21.73 19.27 -0.86
C ILE A 42 20.28 18.80 -0.79
N SER A 43 19.49 19.14 -1.81
CA SER A 43 18.08 18.75 -1.87
C SER A 43 18.00 17.23 -1.78
N ILE A 44 17.29 16.74 -0.76
CA ILE A 44 16.99 15.31 -0.58
C ILE A 44 16.35 14.71 -1.84
N ASP A 45 15.65 15.54 -2.61
CA ASP A 45 15.06 15.12 -3.90
C ASP A 45 16.13 14.71 -4.91
N SER A 46 17.32 15.31 -4.90
CA SER A 46 18.42 14.93 -5.80
C SER A 46 19.03 13.55 -5.47
N ILE A 47 18.96 13.13 -4.20
CA ILE A 47 19.46 11.80 -3.77
C ILE A 47 18.44 10.72 -4.15
N VAL A 48 17.16 10.99 -3.93
CA VAL A 48 16.05 10.07 -4.23
C VAL A 48 15.89 9.87 -5.74
N ASP A 49 16.07 10.92 -6.55
CA ASP A 49 16.03 10.82 -8.01
C ASP A 49 17.20 10.01 -8.59
N SER A 50 18.36 10.02 -7.93
CA SER A 50 19.53 9.25 -8.35
C SER A 50 19.37 7.73 -8.10
N LEU A 51 18.60 7.36 -7.07
CA LEU A 51 18.25 5.98 -6.74
C LEU A 51 16.93 5.61 -7.42
N LYS A 52 16.99 5.33 -8.72
CA LYS A 52 15.82 4.88 -9.51
C LYS A 52 15.03 3.84 -8.72
N ILE A 53 13.80 4.18 -8.34
CA ILE A 53 12.83 3.35 -7.61
C ILE A 53 12.77 1.90 -8.15
N GLU A 54 12.93 1.71 -9.46
CA GLU A 54 13.00 0.39 -10.10
C GLU A 54 14.18 -0.50 -9.69
N GLN A 55 15.35 0.07 -9.40
CA GLN A 55 16.53 -0.72 -9.00
C GLN A 55 16.35 -1.33 -7.60
N PHE A 56 15.64 -0.64 -6.71
CA PHE A 56 15.37 -1.11 -5.36
C PHE A 56 14.38 -2.28 -5.34
N PHE A 57 13.28 -2.21 -6.12
CA PHE A 57 12.36 -3.34 -6.27
C PHE A 57 12.99 -4.59 -6.90
N LYS A 58 14.11 -4.44 -7.62
CA LYS A 58 14.88 -5.56 -8.18
C LYS A 58 15.79 -6.25 -7.16
N LEU A 59 16.19 -5.58 -6.08
CA LEU A 59 17.12 -6.10 -5.06
C LEU A 59 16.44 -6.94 -3.97
N VAL A 60 15.11 -6.90 -3.87
CA VAL A 60 14.35 -7.75 -2.94
C VAL A 60 14.51 -9.21 -3.38
N ASP A 61 15.08 -10.06 -2.52
CA ASP A 61 15.08 -11.51 -2.73
C ASP A 61 13.64 -11.95 -3.03
N LYS A 62 13.43 -12.64 -4.16
CA LYS A 62 12.12 -13.11 -4.61
C LYS A 62 11.41 -14.03 -3.60
N LYS A 63 12.09 -14.45 -2.53
CA LYS A 63 11.54 -15.22 -1.41
C LYS A 63 11.06 -14.38 -0.23
N LEU A 64 11.43 -13.11 -0.14
CA LEU A 64 10.96 -12.26 0.95
C LEU A 64 9.49 -11.92 0.74
N GLU A 65 8.75 -11.98 1.84
CA GLU A 65 7.36 -11.57 1.95
C GLU A 65 7.29 -10.52 3.05
N PRO A 66 6.44 -9.48 2.94
CA PRO A 66 6.33 -8.48 3.98
C PRO A 66 5.94 -9.14 5.31
N ASN A 67 6.55 -8.70 6.40
CA ASN A 67 6.20 -9.12 7.77
C ASN A 67 5.73 -7.96 8.65
N TYR A 68 5.97 -6.71 8.23
CA TYR A 68 5.47 -5.51 8.88
C TYR A 68 4.78 -4.57 7.89
N PHE A 69 3.98 -3.66 8.44
CA PHE A 69 3.37 -2.59 7.67
C PHE A 69 3.10 -1.35 8.54
N LEU A 70 3.13 -0.18 7.93
CA LEU A 70 2.66 1.07 8.52
C LEU A 70 1.21 1.30 8.11
N CYS A 71 0.37 1.72 9.04
CA CYS A 71 -1.07 1.90 8.76
C CYS A 71 -1.74 3.00 9.60
N ILE A 72 -2.88 3.47 9.08
CA ILE A 72 -3.87 4.26 9.81
C ILE A 72 -4.96 3.28 10.27
N LYS A 73 -5.14 3.14 11.58
CA LYS A 73 -6.22 2.34 12.16
C LYS A 73 -7.53 3.13 12.07
N ILE A 74 -8.63 2.46 11.71
CA ILE A 74 -9.97 3.05 11.78
C ILE A 74 -10.50 2.95 13.21
N ASN A 75 -10.89 4.08 13.80
CA ASN A 75 -11.45 4.17 15.15
C ASN A 75 -12.88 4.73 15.16
N ASN A 76 -13.36 5.32 14.06
CA ASN A 76 -14.72 5.80 13.98
C ASN A 76 -15.72 4.63 13.89
N ASP A 77 -16.49 4.43 14.96
CA ASP A 77 -17.50 3.37 15.05
C ASP A 77 -18.50 3.40 13.91
N LYS A 78 -18.86 4.58 13.37
CA LYS A 78 -19.79 4.68 12.24
C LYS A 78 -19.19 4.09 10.96
N ILE A 79 -17.90 4.28 10.72
CA ILE A 79 -17.20 3.66 9.57
C ILE A 79 -17.16 2.15 9.78
N ILE A 80 -16.82 1.70 10.99
CA ILE A 80 -16.77 0.27 11.35
C ILE A 80 -18.13 -0.40 11.13
N GLU A 81 -19.22 0.22 11.60
CA GLU A 81 -20.60 -0.25 11.43
C GLU A 81 -21.02 -0.26 9.96
N ALA A 82 -20.70 0.80 9.20
CA ALA A 82 -20.98 0.86 7.77
C ALA A 82 -20.26 -0.24 6.99
N CYS A 83 -18.99 -0.51 7.31
CA CYS A 83 -18.23 -1.62 6.75
C CYS A 83 -18.83 -2.98 7.11
N ALA A 84 -19.23 -3.18 8.37
CA ALA A 84 -19.89 -4.39 8.84
C ALA A 84 -21.21 -4.64 8.10
N LYS A 85 -22.00 -3.57 7.88
CA LYS A 85 -23.25 -3.61 7.11
C LYS A 85 -23.00 -4.00 5.66
N ALA A 86 -22.05 -3.38 4.98
CA ALA A 86 -21.69 -3.73 3.60
C ALA A 86 -21.24 -5.19 3.47
N GLN A 87 -20.40 -5.67 4.39
CA GLN A 87 -20.01 -7.08 4.47
C GLN A 87 -21.23 -8.00 4.65
N LYS A 88 -22.15 -7.65 5.55
CA LYS A 88 -23.37 -8.42 5.80
C LYS A 88 -24.24 -8.52 4.56
N GLU A 89 -24.42 -7.42 3.83
CA GLU A 89 -25.22 -7.40 2.60
C GLU A 89 -24.63 -8.33 1.51
N ILE A 90 -23.31 -8.33 1.35
CA ILE A 90 -22.62 -9.27 0.45
C ILE A 90 -22.85 -10.72 0.90
N LEU A 91 -22.71 -10.99 2.21
CA LEU A 91 -22.85 -12.35 2.76
C LEU A 91 -24.28 -12.88 2.72
N VAL A 92 -25.30 -12.02 2.80
CA VAL A 92 -26.71 -12.43 2.62
C VAL A 92 -26.92 -12.97 1.20
N LYS A 93 -26.30 -12.34 0.20
CA LYS A 93 -26.38 -12.80 -1.20
C LYS A 93 -25.48 -14.02 -1.46
N ASN A 94 -24.32 -14.11 -0.81
CA ASN A 94 -23.41 -15.24 -0.95
C ASN A 94 -22.70 -15.60 0.37
N PRO A 95 -23.26 -16.53 1.17
CA PRO A 95 -22.71 -16.93 2.46
C PRO A 95 -21.34 -17.63 2.39
N ASP A 96 -20.99 -18.24 1.25
CA ASP A 96 -19.72 -18.96 1.09
C ASP A 96 -18.50 -18.04 1.25
N LEU A 97 -18.68 -16.74 1.04
CA LEU A 97 -17.63 -15.73 1.15
C LEU A 97 -17.26 -15.38 2.60
N ALA A 98 -17.91 -15.94 3.63
CA ALA A 98 -17.67 -15.60 5.03
C ALA A 98 -16.19 -15.68 5.44
N LYS A 99 -15.45 -16.67 4.91
CA LYS A 99 -14.01 -16.83 5.20
C LYS A 99 -13.12 -15.77 4.53
N ALA A 100 -13.64 -15.05 3.54
CA ALA A 100 -12.95 -13.96 2.86
C ALA A 100 -13.11 -12.62 3.59
N ASN A 101 -14.06 -12.48 4.54
CA ASN A 101 -14.24 -11.25 5.29
C ASN A 101 -12.98 -10.86 6.07
N VAL A 102 -12.63 -9.59 5.99
CA VAL A 102 -11.73 -8.94 6.93
C VAL A 102 -12.51 -8.66 8.21
N LYS A 103 -11.91 -8.93 9.37
CA LYS A 103 -12.53 -8.61 10.66
C LYS A 103 -12.61 -7.10 10.81
N THR A 104 -13.75 -6.58 11.23
CA THR A 104 -13.98 -5.15 11.38
C THR A 104 -13.04 -4.52 12.41
N ASP A 105 -12.67 -5.26 13.46
CA ASP A 105 -11.69 -4.81 14.47
C ASP A 105 -10.28 -4.60 13.90
N THR A 106 -10.01 -5.11 12.70
CA THR A 106 -8.73 -5.02 12.00
C THR A 106 -8.75 -4.03 10.85
N LEU A 107 -9.79 -3.21 10.72
CA LEU A 107 -9.91 -2.21 9.66
C LEU A 107 -8.79 -1.17 9.74
N HIS A 108 -8.09 -0.99 8.63
CA HIS A 108 -6.97 -0.05 8.50
C HIS A 108 -6.76 0.35 7.03
N VAL A 109 -6.09 1.49 6.84
CA VAL A 109 -5.47 1.87 5.57
C VAL A 109 -3.98 1.58 5.67
N THR A 110 -3.47 0.66 4.85
CA THR A 110 -2.03 0.40 4.74
C THR A 110 -1.35 1.55 4.02
N LEU A 111 -0.24 2.05 4.58
CA LEU A 111 0.60 3.10 4.00
C LEU A 111 1.85 2.53 3.33
N LEU A 112 2.43 1.50 3.95
CA LEU A 112 3.67 0.87 3.48
C LEU A 112 3.77 -0.55 4.02
N ALA A 113 4.05 -1.53 3.17
CA ALA A 113 4.36 -2.90 3.57
C ALA A 113 5.84 -3.22 3.29
N PHE A 114 6.52 -3.81 4.26
CA PHE A 114 7.97 -4.00 4.25
C PHE A 114 8.43 -5.22 5.04
N TYR A 115 9.74 -5.52 4.93
CA TYR A 115 10.40 -6.61 5.64
C TYR A 115 11.45 -6.08 6.61
N LEU A 116 11.42 -6.54 7.85
CA LEU A 116 12.49 -6.37 8.85
C LEU A 116 12.92 -7.74 9.37
N ARG A 117 14.23 -7.98 9.45
CA ARG A 117 14.81 -9.29 9.78
C ARG A 117 14.65 -9.68 11.25
N ASP A 118 14.89 -8.74 12.14
CA ASP A 118 15.08 -8.97 13.57
C ASP A 118 14.69 -7.74 14.40
N GLU A 119 14.80 -7.86 15.72
CA GLU A 119 14.46 -6.78 16.66
C GLU A 119 15.36 -5.55 16.52
N GLU A 120 16.62 -5.73 16.11
CA GLU A 120 17.55 -4.62 15.87
C GLU A 120 17.08 -3.75 14.70
N GLU A 121 16.65 -4.36 13.59
CA GLU A 121 16.08 -3.62 12.46
C GLU A 121 14.76 -2.91 12.81
N ILE A 122 13.94 -3.49 13.70
CA ILE A 122 12.73 -2.84 14.24
C ILE A 122 13.10 -1.58 15.03
N GLN A 123 14.02 -1.70 15.99
CA GLN A 123 14.43 -0.56 16.82
C GLN A 123 15.09 0.54 15.99
N LEU A 124 15.92 0.16 15.02
CA LEU A 124 16.60 1.10 14.14
C LEU A 124 15.60 1.84 13.23
N PHE A 125 14.64 1.13 12.64
CA PHE A 125 13.64 1.77 11.79
C PHE A 125 12.75 2.72 12.59
N ASN A 126 12.31 2.33 13.80
CA ASN A 126 11.58 3.20 14.70
C ASN A 126 12.35 4.48 15.05
N THR A 127 13.64 4.34 15.35
CA THR A 127 14.53 5.48 15.64
C THR A 127 14.58 6.43 14.45
N LYS A 128 14.71 5.90 13.23
CA LYS A 128 14.77 6.70 12.00
C LYS A 128 13.44 7.39 11.68
N LEU A 129 12.32 6.77 11.97
CA LEU A 129 11.01 7.41 11.87
C LEU A 129 10.90 8.61 12.83
N GLU A 130 11.38 8.47 14.07
CA GLU A 130 11.38 9.59 15.04
C GLU A 130 12.38 10.70 14.69
N GLU A 131 13.60 10.36 14.26
CA GLU A 131 14.59 11.34 13.80
C GLU A 131 14.07 12.18 12.62
N ASN A 132 13.19 11.59 11.79
CA ASN A 132 12.60 12.24 10.62
C ASN A 132 11.15 12.69 10.86
N ARG A 133 10.74 12.83 12.13
CA ARG A 133 9.37 13.20 12.53
C ARG A 133 8.84 14.46 11.85
N SER A 134 9.69 15.44 11.58
CA SER A 134 9.33 16.69 10.90
C SER A 134 8.80 16.46 9.48
N LEU A 135 9.20 15.38 8.79
CA LEU A 135 8.68 15.03 7.46
C LEU A 135 7.22 14.57 7.48
N PHE A 136 6.72 14.18 8.66
CA PHE A 136 5.37 13.63 8.84
C PHE A 136 4.40 14.65 9.43
N GLN A 137 4.84 15.88 9.68
CA GLN A 137 3.96 16.95 10.07
C GLN A 137 3.03 17.28 8.91
N VAL A 138 1.74 17.01 9.10
CA VAL A 138 0.68 17.36 8.16
C VAL A 138 -0.02 18.61 8.64
N VAL A 139 -0.74 19.26 7.73
CA VAL A 139 -1.66 20.34 8.07
C VAL A 139 -2.66 19.90 9.16
N ASN A 140 -3.04 20.85 10.01
CA ASN A 140 -4.10 20.68 10.99
C ASN A 140 -5.36 20.08 10.33
N ASN A 141 -6.07 19.22 11.08
CA ASN A 141 -7.31 18.55 10.63
C ASN A 141 -7.12 17.56 9.48
N PHE A 142 -6.06 16.75 9.48
CA PHE A 142 -5.91 15.68 8.50
C PHE A 142 -6.96 14.57 8.72
N GLU A 143 -7.84 14.35 7.74
CA GLU A 143 -8.90 13.35 7.78
C GLU A 143 -9.04 12.59 6.45
N LEU A 144 -9.64 11.41 6.46
CA LEU A 144 -9.88 10.60 5.27
C LEU A 144 -11.37 10.32 5.10
N THR A 145 -11.91 10.68 3.93
CA THR A 145 -13.30 10.41 3.59
C THR A 145 -13.42 9.10 2.80
N PHE A 146 -14.17 8.14 3.34
CA PHE A 146 -14.41 6.82 2.75
C PHE A 146 -15.74 6.80 2.01
N GLN A 147 -15.69 6.57 0.70
CA GLN A 147 -16.85 6.51 -0.15
C GLN A 147 -16.57 5.65 -1.38
N GLY A 148 -17.57 4.88 -1.78
CA GLY A 148 -17.47 4.02 -2.94
C GLY A 148 -16.90 2.64 -2.61
N ILE A 149 -17.31 1.61 -3.34
CA ILE A 149 -16.75 0.25 -3.26
C ILE A 149 -16.07 -0.08 -4.59
N SER A 150 -14.85 -0.60 -4.51
CA SER A 150 -14.08 -1.03 -5.68
C SER A 150 -13.36 -2.35 -5.41
N THR A 151 -12.64 -2.85 -6.42
CA THR A 151 -11.92 -4.13 -6.32
C THR A 151 -10.50 -4.10 -6.85
N PHE A 152 -9.68 -5.02 -6.35
CA PHE A 152 -8.45 -5.43 -7.00
C PHE A 152 -8.66 -6.77 -7.67
N ARG A 153 -8.76 -6.75 -9.01
CA ARG A 153 -8.91 -7.95 -9.86
C ARG A 153 -10.08 -8.84 -9.43
N ASP A 154 -11.13 -8.25 -8.86
CA ASP A 154 -12.29 -8.95 -8.27
C ASP A 154 -11.93 -9.94 -7.14
N GLN A 155 -10.73 -9.87 -6.57
CA GLN A 155 -10.27 -10.78 -5.49
C GLN A 155 -10.23 -10.11 -4.12
N VAL A 156 -10.20 -8.79 -4.12
CA VAL A 156 -10.24 -7.93 -2.94
C VAL A 156 -11.36 -6.93 -3.15
N VAL A 157 -12.31 -6.86 -2.23
CA VAL A 157 -13.34 -5.81 -2.20
C VAL A 157 -12.96 -4.82 -1.11
N TYR A 158 -12.96 -3.53 -1.43
CA TYR A 158 -12.55 -2.48 -0.53
C TYR A 158 -13.41 -1.22 -0.70
N VAL A 159 -13.45 -0.40 0.34
CA VAL A 159 -13.99 0.96 0.29
C VAL A 159 -12.90 1.91 -0.20
N ASP A 160 -13.23 2.75 -1.16
CA ASP A 160 -12.34 3.75 -1.74
C ASP A 160 -12.31 5.04 -0.89
N LEU A 161 -11.36 5.92 -1.20
CA LEU A 161 -11.24 7.24 -0.58
C LEU A 161 -11.60 8.31 -1.61
N ILE A 162 -12.24 9.38 -1.14
CA ILE A 162 -12.43 10.58 -1.97
C ILE A 162 -11.06 11.19 -2.28
N LYS A 163 -10.87 11.64 -3.53
CA LYS A 163 -9.62 12.24 -4.01
C LYS A 163 -9.61 13.76 -3.82
N ASP A 164 -9.77 14.19 -2.58
CA ASP A 164 -9.72 15.59 -2.16
C ASP A 164 -8.29 16.04 -1.78
N ASP A 165 -8.15 17.21 -1.17
CA ASP A 165 -6.84 17.71 -0.73
C ASP A 165 -6.26 16.90 0.44
N HIS A 166 -7.10 16.27 1.28
CA HIS A 166 -6.61 15.37 2.31
C HIS A 166 -6.02 14.10 1.69
N PHE A 167 -6.61 13.58 0.61
CA PHE A 167 -6.00 12.49 -0.15
C PHE A 167 -4.61 12.87 -0.66
N LYS A 168 -4.41 14.09 -1.18
CA LYS A 168 -3.08 14.55 -1.60
C LYS A 168 -2.09 14.57 -0.43
N ASN A 169 -2.52 15.02 0.74
CA ASN A 169 -1.72 14.99 1.96
C ASN A 169 -1.32 13.55 2.34
N LEU A 170 -2.24 12.58 2.21
CA LEU A 170 -1.96 11.16 2.42
C LEU A 170 -0.88 10.64 1.45
N ILE A 171 -0.94 11.02 0.17
CA ILE A 171 0.09 10.66 -0.82
C ILE A 171 1.46 11.24 -0.42
N THR A 172 1.52 12.52 -0.04
CA THR A 172 2.78 13.16 0.38
C THR A 172 3.33 12.51 1.65
N PHE A 173 2.48 12.24 2.63
CA PHE A 173 2.85 11.54 3.86
C PHE A 173 3.45 10.17 3.54
N GLN A 174 2.80 9.40 2.69
CA GLN A 174 3.27 8.08 2.28
C GLN A 174 4.61 8.14 1.55
N LYS A 175 4.82 9.13 0.66
CA LYS A 175 6.11 9.35 -0.01
C LYS A 175 7.23 9.60 1.00
N ASN A 176 6.97 10.36 2.06
CA ASN A 176 7.97 10.62 3.10
C ASN A 176 8.31 9.34 3.88
N LEU A 177 7.32 8.48 4.16
CA LEU A 177 7.58 7.16 4.78
C LEU A 177 8.47 6.29 3.88
N VAL A 178 8.21 6.29 2.57
CA VAL A 178 9.04 5.59 1.59
C VAL A 178 10.48 6.13 1.59
N LYS A 179 10.66 7.46 1.62
CA LYS A 179 12.00 8.08 1.70
C LYS A 179 12.78 7.58 2.92
N VAL A 180 12.17 7.56 4.10
CA VAL A 180 12.84 7.06 5.32
C VAL A 180 13.19 5.58 5.21
N ALA A 181 12.27 4.74 4.68
CA ALA A 181 12.55 3.33 4.48
C ALA A 181 13.68 3.08 3.45
N GLN A 182 13.76 3.91 2.41
CA GLN A 182 14.82 3.84 1.40
C GLN A 182 16.20 4.23 1.96
N LEU A 183 16.28 5.26 2.81
CA LEU A 183 17.52 5.62 3.51
C LEU A 183 18.09 4.44 4.33
N MET A 184 17.20 3.56 4.78
CA MET A 184 17.52 2.36 5.56
C MET A 184 17.69 1.10 4.71
N ASN A 185 17.56 1.18 3.39
CA ASN A 185 17.54 0.03 2.49
C ASN A 185 16.52 -1.06 2.88
N ILE A 186 15.38 -0.67 3.45
CA ILE A 186 14.33 -1.61 3.88
C ILE A 186 13.54 -2.12 2.66
N PRO A 187 13.46 -3.44 2.41
CA PRO A 187 12.70 -3.99 1.29
C PRO A 187 11.22 -3.60 1.32
N LEU A 188 10.72 -3.01 0.22
CA LEU A 188 9.33 -2.56 0.07
C LEU A 188 8.58 -3.43 -0.95
N PHE A 189 7.28 -3.62 -0.74
CA PHE A 189 6.46 -4.56 -1.53
C PHE A 189 5.32 -3.91 -2.33
N GLU A 190 5.06 -2.62 -2.12
CA GLU A 190 4.02 -1.88 -2.86
C GLU A 190 4.59 -1.18 -4.09
N LYS A 191 4.21 -1.63 -5.28
CA LYS A 191 4.63 -0.99 -6.55
C LYS A 191 3.93 0.33 -6.82
N LYS A 192 2.68 0.45 -6.36
CA LYS A 192 1.84 1.63 -6.52
C LYS A 192 1.03 1.78 -5.24
N PHE A 193 1.11 2.95 -4.63
CA PHE A 193 0.28 3.27 -3.48
C PHE A 193 -1.15 3.50 -3.94
N THR A 194 -2.09 2.72 -3.40
CA THR A 194 -3.53 2.85 -3.62
C THR A 194 -4.19 2.66 -2.26
N PRO A 195 -4.37 3.74 -1.47
CA PRO A 195 -4.96 3.62 -0.14
C PRO A 195 -6.40 3.13 -0.28
N HIS A 196 -6.80 2.22 0.59
CA HIS A 196 -8.11 1.60 0.55
C HIS A 196 -8.43 0.97 1.91
N LEU A 197 -9.72 0.74 2.17
CA LEU A 197 -10.18 0.06 3.36
C LEU A 197 -10.75 -1.32 3.00
N THR A 198 -10.00 -2.39 3.24
CA THR A 198 -10.37 -3.74 2.76
C THR A 198 -11.57 -4.33 3.51
N LEU A 199 -12.62 -4.70 2.78
CA LEU A 199 -13.79 -5.42 3.31
C LEU A 199 -13.61 -6.94 3.21
N MET A 200 -13.14 -7.43 2.06
CA MET A 200 -13.00 -8.87 1.78
C MET A 200 -11.74 -9.15 0.96
N LYS A 201 -11.11 -10.31 1.17
CA LYS A 201 -9.93 -10.76 0.43
C LYS A 201 -9.91 -12.28 0.27
N LEU A 202 -10.03 -12.78 -0.96
CA LEU A 202 -10.05 -14.21 -1.26
C LEU A 202 -8.76 -14.94 -0.85
N SER A 203 -7.61 -14.25 -0.79
CA SER A 203 -6.36 -14.86 -0.35
C SER A 203 -6.40 -15.35 1.11
N LYS A 204 -7.30 -14.79 1.95
CA LYS A 204 -7.56 -15.28 3.31
C LYS A 204 -8.34 -16.60 3.31
N ALA A 205 -9.07 -16.87 2.23
CA ALA A 205 -9.99 -17.99 2.09
C ALA A 205 -9.47 -19.01 1.06
N LYS A 206 -8.28 -19.58 1.27
CA LYS A 206 -7.66 -20.56 0.34
C LYS A 206 -8.58 -21.72 -0.04
N ILE A 207 -9.53 -22.09 0.83
CA ILE A 207 -10.53 -23.12 0.55
C ILE A 207 -11.51 -22.71 -0.57
N LEU A 208 -11.86 -21.44 -0.69
CA LEU A 208 -12.75 -20.93 -1.75
C LEU A 208 -12.05 -20.99 -3.11
N LEU A 209 -10.76 -20.62 -3.14
CA LEU A 209 -9.93 -20.74 -4.34
C LEU A 209 -9.86 -22.20 -4.82
N LYS A 210 -9.70 -23.17 -3.90
CA LYS A 210 -9.72 -24.61 -4.22
C LYS A 210 -11.07 -25.10 -4.74
N LYS A 211 -12.17 -24.47 -4.32
CA LYS A 211 -13.53 -24.74 -4.80
C LYS A 211 -13.85 -24.02 -6.12
N GLY A 212 -12.89 -23.32 -6.74
CA GLY A 212 -13.08 -22.61 -8.01
C GLY A 212 -13.60 -21.18 -7.88
N ILE A 213 -13.89 -20.70 -6.66
CA ILE A 213 -14.29 -19.30 -6.42
C ILE A 213 -13.04 -18.42 -6.48
N LYS A 214 -12.78 -17.84 -7.65
CA LYS A 214 -11.59 -17.01 -7.93
C LYS A 214 -11.89 -15.51 -8.00
N LYS A 215 -13.16 -15.12 -7.93
CA LYS A 215 -13.63 -13.73 -8.03
C LYS A 215 -14.83 -13.53 -7.12
N ILE A 216 -15.02 -12.29 -6.66
CA ILE A 216 -16.18 -11.80 -5.94
C ILE A 216 -17.00 -11.00 -6.97
N ASN A 217 -18.21 -11.46 -7.30
CA ASN A 217 -19.03 -10.85 -8.35
C ASN A 217 -19.52 -9.46 -7.92
N LYS A 218 -19.46 -8.49 -8.85
CA LYS A 218 -19.92 -7.11 -8.64
C LYS A 218 -21.41 -7.03 -8.26
N GLU A 219 -22.25 -7.91 -8.79
CA GLU A 219 -23.69 -8.02 -8.46
C GLU A 219 -23.96 -8.15 -6.95
N LEU A 220 -22.97 -8.62 -6.18
CA LEU A 220 -23.10 -8.76 -4.73
C LEU A 220 -23.14 -7.41 -4.01
N TYR A 221 -22.50 -6.37 -4.56
CA TYR A 221 -22.33 -5.07 -3.92
C TYR A 221 -22.67 -3.87 -4.82
N GLU A 222 -23.10 -4.07 -6.06
CA GLU A 222 -23.43 -2.97 -6.99
C GLU A 222 -24.48 -1.99 -6.42
N HIS A 223 -25.44 -2.50 -5.65
CA HIS A 223 -26.52 -1.70 -5.05
C HIS A 223 -26.04 -0.79 -3.90
N ILE A 224 -24.82 -1.01 -3.40
CA ILE A 224 -24.14 -0.20 -2.40
C ILE A 224 -22.83 0.40 -2.92
N GLU A 225 -22.57 0.31 -4.24
CA GLU A 225 -21.29 0.72 -4.83
C GLU A 225 -20.95 2.17 -4.52
N ASP A 226 -21.93 3.08 -4.50
CA ASP A 226 -21.71 4.52 -4.27
C ASP A 226 -21.88 4.95 -2.79
N SER A 227 -21.95 3.99 -1.86
CA SER A 227 -22.24 4.29 -0.45
C SER A 227 -21.16 5.17 0.19
N HIS A 228 -21.59 6.10 1.04
CA HIS A 228 -20.72 6.86 1.93
C HIS A 228 -20.53 6.08 3.25
N PHE A 229 -19.28 5.87 3.66
CA PHE A 229 -18.94 5.11 4.86
C PHE A 229 -18.56 5.99 6.05
N GLY A 230 -18.04 7.19 5.80
CA GLY A 230 -17.76 8.18 6.83
C GLY A 230 -16.40 8.86 6.67
N ILE A 231 -16.03 9.62 7.70
CA ILE A 231 -14.78 10.38 7.76
C ILE A 231 -13.96 9.93 8.98
N GLU A 232 -12.69 9.58 8.78
CA GLU A 232 -11.76 9.20 9.85
C GLU A 232 -10.72 10.31 10.05
N PRO A 233 -10.69 10.97 11.22
CA PRO A 233 -9.57 11.83 11.60
C PRO A 233 -8.28 11.00 11.73
N VAL A 234 -7.22 11.40 11.03
CA VAL A 234 -5.92 10.73 11.09
C VAL A 234 -5.15 11.23 12.29
N LEU A 235 -5.27 10.52 13.41
CA LEU A 235 -4.61 10.88 14.66
C LEU A 235 -3.27 10.18 14.85
N ASN A 236 -3.18 8.92 14.42
CA ASN A 236 -2.04 8.07 14.70
C ASN A 236 -1.66 7.18 13.51
N ILE A 237 -0.35 6.95 13.34
CA ILE A 237 0.19 5.90 12.49
C ILE A 237 0.72 4.77 13.36
N HIS A 238 0.48 3.53 12.96
CA HIS A 238 0.97 2.35 13.66
C HIS A 238 1.88 1.56 12.75
N MET A 239 3.04 1.13 13.27
CA MET A 239 3.83 0.07 12.67
C MET A 239 3.39 -1.27 13.27
N CYS A 240 2.83 -2.13 12.45
CA CYS A 240 2.17 -3.36 12.86
C CYS A 240 2.86 -4.60 12.29
N SER A 241 2.87 -5.69 13.06
CA SER A 241 3.22 -7.01 12.56
C SER A 241 2.06 -7.61 11.77
N ILE A 242 2.35 -8.21 10.61
CA ILE A 242 1.34 -8.90 9.78
C ILE A 242 0.89 -10.21 10.44
N ARG A 243 1.77 -10.82 11.24
CA ARG A 243 1.60 -12.19 11.75
C ARG A 243 1.17 -12.23 13.21
N GLU A 244 1.59 -11.25 14.00
CA GLU A 244 1.30 -11.18 15.42
C GLU A 244 0.06 -10.34 15.70
N LYS A 245 -0.54 -10.60 16.86
CA LYS A 245 -1.68 -9.85 17.39
C LYS A 245 -1.34 -9.36 18.78
N GLU A 246 -1.94 -8.25 19.18
CA GLU A 246 -1.93 -7.84 20.58
C GLU A 246 -2.61 -8.90 21.45
N SER A 247 -2.16 -9.05 22.70
CA SER A 247 -2.83 -9.95 23.66
C SER A 247 -4.20 -9.40 24.07
N ASP A 248 -4.30 -8.08 24.21
CA ASP A 248 -5.43 -7.40 24.85
C ASP A 248 -6.32 -6.68 23.82
N SER A 249 -6.02 -6.83 22.53
CA SER A 249 -6.75 -6.20 21.44
C SER A 249 -6.86 -7.13 20.25
N LEU A 250 -7.98 -7.04 19.52
CA LEU A 250 -8.18 -7.79 18.29
C LEU A 250 -7.43 -7.18 17.09
N PHE A 251 -6.78 -6.04 17.29
CA PHE A 251 -5.93 -5.39 16.30
C PHE A 251 -4.55 -6.06 16.19
N TYR A 252 -3.80 -5.67 15.16
CA TYR A 252 -2.44 -6.14 14.94
C TYR A 252 -1.49 -5.69 16.05
N LYS A 253 -0.47 -6.51 16.35
CA LYS A 253 0.57 -6.14 17.31
C LYS A 253 1.34 -4.91 16.81
N THR A 254 1.38 -3.87 17.62
CA THR A 254 1.98 -2.57 17.28
C THR A 254 3.38 -2.46 17.90
N TYR A 255 4.37 -2.20 17.05
CA TYR A 255 5.77 -2.03 17.44
C TYR A 255 6.22 -0.57 17.49
N TRP A 256 5.43 0.33 16.89
CA TRP A 256 5.65 1.77 16.94
C TRP A 256 4.36 2.52 16.68
N LYS A 257 4.21 3.69 17.32
CA LYS A 257 3.05 4.55 17.19
C LYS A 257 3.49 6.00 17.06
N PHE A 258 3.09 6.64 15.98
CA PHE A 258 3.23 8.06 15.76
C PHE A 258 1.93 8.78 16.09
N GLU A 259 2.00 9.91 16.80
CA GLU A 259 0.85 10.76 17.08
C GLU A 259 1.06 12.08 16.33
N LEU A 260 0.20 12.37 15.34
CA LEU A 260 0.43 13.46 14.38
C LEU A 260 0.47 14.85 15.04
N ASN A 261 -0.24 15.02 16.16
CA ASN A 261 -0.42 16.33 16.82
C ASN A 261 0.15 16.37 18.25
N LYS A 262 1.05 15.45 18.60
CA LYS A 262 1.77 15.53 19.88
C LYS A 262 2.98 16.45 19.69
N ILE A 263 2.84 17.68 20.21
CA ILE A 263 3.93 18.65 20.43
C ILE A 263 4.78 18.16 21.59
#